data_AF-A0A0F8XQB1-F1
#
_entry.id   AF-A0A0F8XQB1-F1
#
_cell.length_a   1.000
_cell.length_b   1.000
_cell.length_c   1.000
_cell.angle_alpha   90.00
_cell.angle_beta   90.00
_cell.angle_gamma   90.00
#
_symmetry.space_group_name_H-M   'P 1'
#
loop_
_entity.id
_entity.type
_entity.pdbx_description
1 polymer ?
#
loop_
_entity_poly.entity_id
_entity_poly.type
_entity_poly.pdbx_seq_one_letter_code
_entity_poly.pdbx_strand_id
1 'polypeptide(L)'
;MREYHSSLGSYITGLIKQKRACGYIYECEAFILESFDRFCLERNHTAGTITRDLVMEWAIQRPVEGKNHRNQRVSFVRQLALYMQSLGKNPYIPRHFASETVAVPHILSQQELRSFFAVVDAYMPPQPTFHRLAPTYQVLFRLFYCCGLRLSEGCYLPRACVDLKNGYIRKL
;
A
#
# COMPACT_ATOMS: atom_id res chain seq x y z
N MET A 1 20.36 0.73 6.09
CA MET A 1 19.77 0.10 4.89
C MET A 1 19.39 -1.32 5.30
N ARG A 2 18.25 -1.88 4.87
CA ARG A 2 17.92 -3.27 5.20
C ARG A 2 18.99 -4.19 4.61
N GLU A 3 19.39 -5.20 5.37
CA GLU A 3 20.36 -6.21 4.93
C GLU A 3 19.62 -7.54 4.69
N TYR A 4 20.06 -8.26 3.66
CA TYR A 4 19.45 -9.51 3.22
C TYR A 4 20.55 -10.56 3.12
N HIS A 5 20.38 -11.67 3.83
CA HIS A 5 21.47 -12.64 4.08
C HIS A 5 21.20 -14.03 3.47
N SER A 6 20.00 -14.30 2.95
CA SER A 6 19.72 -15.58 2.29
C SER A 6 20.48 -15.73 0.96
N SER A 7 20.43 -16.93 0.39
CA SER A 7 20.90 -17.22 -0.97
C SER A 7 20.24 -16.36 -2.06
N LEU A 8 19.12 -15.69 -1.73
CA LEU A 8 18.39 -14.77 -2.62
C LEU A 8 18.64 -13.29 -2.31
N GLY A 9 19.40 -12.95 -1.25
CA GLY A 9 19.52 -11.60 -0.72
C GLY A 9 20.11 -10.58 -1.69
N SER A 10 21.06 -11.00 -2.54
CA SER A 10 21.63 -10.14 -3.60
C SER A 10 20.59 -9.76 -4.65
N TYR A 11 19.69 -10.68 -5.02
CA TYR A 11 18.60 -10.41 -5.94
C TYR A 11 17.53 -9.50 -5.32
N ILE A 12 17.24 -9.68 -4.03
CA ILE A 12 16.31 -8.79 -3.30
C ILE A 12 16.85 -7.36 -3.31
N THR A 13 18.12 -7.19 -2.95
CA THR A 13 18.80 -5.89 -2.97
C THR A 13 18.77 -5.28 -4.38
N GLY A 14 19.05 -6.09 -5.40
CA GLY A 14 19.01 -5.67 -6.80
C GLY A 14 17.64 -5.17 -7.26
N LEU A 15 16.58 -5.94 -6.97
CA LEU A 15 15.20 -5.57 -7.30
C LEU A 15 14.81 -4.24 -6.66
N ILE A 16 15.11 -4.06 -5.36
CA ILE A 16 14.76 -2.84 -4.63
C ILE A 16 15.49 -1.64 -5.25
N LYS A 17 16.79 -1.76 -5.55
CA LYS A 17 17.56 -0.71 -6.21
C LYS A 17 16.98 -0.38 -7.58
N GLN A 18 16.65 -1.38 -8.39
CA GLN A 18 16.04 -1.17 -9.70
C GLN A 18 14.69 -0.43 -9.59
N LYS A 19 13.79 -0.87 -8.72
CA LYS A 19 12.47 -0.25 -8.54
C LYS A 19 12.59 1.19 -8.05
N ARG A 20 13.51 1.47 -7.12
CA ARG A 20 13.77 2.84 -6.67
C ARG A 20 14.36 3.73 -7.75
N ALA A 21 15.26 3.21 -8.58
CA ALA A 21 15.77 3.93 -9.75
C ALA A 21 14.68 4.27 -10.76
N CYS A 22 13.61 3.47 -10.84
CA CYS A 22 12.42 3.76 -11.64
C CYS A 22 11.42 4.72 -10.95
N GLY A 23 11.75 5.31 -9.80
CA GLY A 23 10.91 6.27 -9.08
C GLY A 23 9.88 5.66 -8.12
N TYR A 24 9.90 4.34 -7.89
CA TYR A 24 9.03 3.72 -6.89
C TYR A 24 9.61 3.90 -5.48
N ILE A 25 8.77 4.26 -4.49
CA ILE A 25 9.18 4.34 -3.08
C ILE A 25 9.64 2.95 -2.58
N TYR A 26 8.83 1.92 -2.84
CA TYR A 26 9.17 0.49 -2.63
C TYR A 26 9.57 0.12 -1.18
N GLU A 27 9.05 0.82 -0.17
CA GLU A 27 9.37 0.58 1.25
C GLU A 27 8.59 -0.59 1.84
N CYS A 28 7.29 -0.68 1.56
CA CYS A 28 6.43 -1.77 2.03
C CYS A 28 6.89 -3.12 1.45
N GLU A 29 7.21 -3.13 0.16
CA GLU A 29 7.71 -4.29 -0.56
C GLU A 29 9.07 -4.74 0.00
N ALA A 30 9.97 -3.79 0.27
CA ALA A 30 11.27 -4.08 0.88
C ALA A 30 11.14 -4.71 2.27
N PHE A 31 10.16 -4.28 3.09
CA PHE A 31 9.85 -4.88 4.39
C PHE A 31 9.33 -6.31 4.25
N ILE A 32 8.44 -6.56 3.30
CA ILE A 32 7.92 -7.92 3.09
C ILE A 32 8.99 -8.85 2.51
N LEU A 33 9.85 -8.35 1.62
CA LEU A 33 10.98 -9.11 1.08
C LEU A 33 12.03 -9.44 2.15
N GLU A 34 12.20 -8.60 3.17
CA GLU A 34 13.04 -8.93 4.34
C GLU A 34 12.44 -10.08 5.15
N SER A 35 11.12 -10.06 5.33
CA SER A 35 10.42 -11.18 5.97
C SER A 35 10.54 -12.47 5.14
N PHE A 36 10.58 -12.36 3.81
CA PHE A 36 10.82 -13.50 2.92
C PHE A 36 12.28 -13.98 2.97
N ASP A 37 13.26 -13.07 3.06
CA ASP A 37 14.68 -13.42 3.23
C ASP A 37 14.91 -14.20 4.53
N ARG A 38 14.34 -13.73 5.64
CA ARG A 38 14.36 -14.46 6.92
C ARG A 38 13.70 -15.82 6.82
N PHE A 39 12.57 -15.91 6.13
CA PHE A 39 11.90 -17.18 5.88
C PHE A 39 12.79 -18.16 5.09
N CYS A 40 13.52 -17.68 4.08
CA CYS A 40 14.48 -18.50 3.35
C CYS A 40 15.59 -19.05 4.27
N LEU A 41 16.11 -18.21 5.17
CA LEU A 41 17.12 -18.61 6.16
C LEU A 41 16.59 -19.68 7.13
N GLU A 42 15.39 -19.48 7.67
CA GLU A 42 14.75 -20.43 8.59
C GLU A 42 14.52 -21.82 7.97
N ARG A 43 14.35 -21.89 6.63
CA ARG A 43 14.19 -23.16 5.89
C ARG A 43 15.52 -23.73 5.39
N ASN A 44 16.64 -23.10 5.72
CA ASN A 44 17.96 -23.41 5.16
C ASN A 44 17.92 -23.48 3.63
N HIS A 45 17.19 -22.56 2.99
CA HIS A 45 17.05 -22.52 1.54
C HIS A 45 18.35 -22.07 0.89
N THR A 46 19.10 -23.03 0.34
CA THR A 46 20.42 -22.79 -0.27
C THR A 46 20.38 -22.65 -1.79
N ALA A 47 19.27 -23.00 -2.43
CA ALA A 47 19.15 -22.86 -3.87
C ALA A 47 19.18 -21.37 -4.26
N GLY A 48 20.13 -20.98 -5.11
CA GLY A 48 20.26 -19.60 -5.63
C GLY A 48 19.15 -19.16 -6.60
N THR A 49 17.99 -19.80 -6.53
CA THR A 49 16.78 -19.51 -7.30
C THR A 49 15.53 -19.74 -6.44
N ILE A 50 14.41 -19.14 -6.84
CA ILE A 50 13.12 -19.37 -6.19
C ILE A 50 12.57 -20.71 -6.69
N THR A 51 12.30 -21.65 -5.79
CA THR A 51 11.73 -22.96 -6.11
C THR A 51 10.23 -22.97 -5.91
N ARG A 52 9.55 -23.96 -6.51
CA ARG A 52 8.12 -24.16 -6.32
C ARG A 52 7.78 -24.40 -4.85
N ASP A 53 8.51 -25.30 -4.19
CA ASP A 53 8.22 -25.69 -2.81
C ASP A 53 8.37 -24.53 -1.84
N LEU A 54 9.43 -23.72 -2.00
CA LEU A 54 9.64 -22.50 -1.20
C LEU A 54 8.45 -21.53 -1.35
N VAL A 55 7.96 -21.33 -2.58
CA VAL A 55 6.81 -20.45 -2.85
C VAL A 55 5.52 -21.02 -2.29
N MET A 56 5.32 -22.35 -2.36
CA MET A 56 4.12 -22.99 -1.84
C MET A 56 4.06 -22.90 -0.31
N GLU A 57 5.18 -23.10 0.39
CA GLU A 57 5.25 -22.88 1.84
C GLU A 57 5.04 -21.42 2.19
N TRP A 58 5.69 -20.49 1.46
CA TRP A 58 5.48 -19.06 1.68
C TRP A 58 4.01 -18.67 1.46
N ALA A 59 3.33 -19.27 0.49
CA ALA A 59 1.95 -18.96 0.17
C ALA A 59 0.92 -19.49 1.19
N ILE A 60 1.33 -20.27 2.19
CA ILE A 60 0.43 -20.71 3.27
C ILE A 60 -0.13 -19.48 4.00
N GLN A 61 -1.45 -19.47 4.17
CA GLN A 61 -2.14 -18.38 4.87
C GLN A 61 -1.82 -18.45 6.36
N ARG A 62 -1.33 -17.33 6.92
CA ARG A 62 -1.10 -17.17 8.36
C ARG A 62 -2.43 -16.96 9.11
N PRO A 63 -2.54 -17.36 10.39
CA PRO A 63 -3.78 -17.21 11.16
C PRO A 63 -4.31 -15.77 11.27
N VAL A 64 -3.40 -14.79 11.28
CA VAL A 64 -3.70 -13.37 11.46
C VAL A 64 -3.81 -12.58 10.16
N GLU A 65 -3.63 -13.21 8.99
CA GLU A 65 -3.65 -12.52 7.71
C GLU A 65 -4.91 -12.87 6.89
N GLY A 66 -5.49 -11.86 6.25
CA GLY A 66 -6.57 -12.06 5.28
C GLY A 66 -6.05 -12.60 3.93
N LYS A 67 -6.93 -13.20 3.13
CA LYS A 67 -6.60 -13.73 1.79
C LYS A 67 -5.94 -12.69 0.87
N ASN A 68 -6.41 -11.45 0.88
CA ASN A 68 -5.81 -10.34 0.11
C ASN A 68 -4.37 -10.03 0.54
N HIS A 69 -4.11 -9.97 1.85
CA HIS A 69 -2.76 -9.72 2.40
C HIS A 69 -1.80 -10.86 2.05
N ARG A 70 -2.24 -12.12 2.18
CA ARG A 70 -1.49 -13.29 1.72
C ARG A 70 -1.15 -13.18 0.23
N ASN A 71 -2.15 -12.89 -0.62
CA ASN A 71 -1.94 -12.78 -2.07
C ASN A 71 -0.96 -11.65 -2.43
N GLN A 72 -1.05 -10.51 -1.75
CA GLN A 72 -0.10 -9.41 -1.91
C GLN A 72 1.32 -9.82 -1.50
N ARG A 73 1.48 -10.48 -0.35
CA ARG A 73 2.76 -11.01 0.14
C ARG A 73 3.41 -11.99 -0.84
N VAL A 74 2.62 -12.84 -1.52
CA VAL A 74 3.12 -13.73 -2.57
C VAL A 74 3.43 -12.96 -3.87
N SER A 75 2.68 -11.92 -4.19
CA SER A 75 2.93 -11.09 -5.38
C SER A 75 4.29 -10.39 -5.35
N PHE A 76 4.83 -10.06 -4.17
CA PHE A 76 6.16 -9.47 -4.05
C PHE A 76 7.27 -10.49 -4.35
N VAL A 77 7.09 -11.75 -3.94
CA VAL A 77 7.99 -12.85 -4.34
C VAL A 77 7.88 -13.11 -5.85
N ARG A 78 6.70 -12.93 -6.45
CA ARG A 78 6.53 -12.97 -7.91
C ARG A 78 7.37 -11.89 -8.60
N GLN A 79 7.38 -10.66 -8.09
CA GLN A 79 8.21 -9.58 -8.64
C GLN A 79 9.71 -9.92 -8.55
N LEU A 80 10.14 -10.54 -7.45
CA LEU A 80 11.51 -11.04 -7.30
C LEU A 80 11.82 -12.13 -8.33
N ALA A 81 10.92 -13.09 -8.53
CA ALA A 81 11.09 -14.13 -9.55
C ALA A 81 11.21 -13.52 -10.96
N LEU A 82 10.37 -12.54 -11.31
CA LEU A 82 10.46 -11.85 -12.60
C LEU A 82 11.78 -11.08 -12.77
N TYR A 83 12.25 -10.42 -11.71
CA TYR A 83 13.55 -9.77 -11.72
C TYR A 83 14.69 -10.75 -11.93
N MET A 84 14.70 -11.86 -11.19
CA MET A 84 15.71 -12.91 -11.35
C MET A 84 15.68 -13.53 -12.75
N GLN A 85 14.49 -13.73 -13.32
CA GLN A 85 14.32 -14.18 -14.70
C GLN A 85 14.94 -13.20 -15.70
N SER A 86 14.77 -11.89 -15.50
CA SER A 86 15.39 -10.86 -16.35
C SER A 86 16.92 -10.86 -16.30
N LEU A 87 17.51 -11.41 -15.23
CA LEU A 87 18.94 -11.62 -15.06
C LEU A 87 19.42 -12.99 -15.57
N GLY A 88 18.59 -13.71 -16.34
CA GLY A 88 18.93 -15.01 -16.92
C GLY A 88 18.85 -16.19 -15.95
N LYS A 89 18.20 -16.03 -14.79
CA LYS A 89 17.93 -17.15 -13.86
C LYS A 89 16.63 -17.86 -14.25
N ASN A 90 16.44 -19.07 -13.73
CA ASN A 90 15.21 -19.85 -13.96
C ASN A 90 14.42 -20.05 -12.65
N PRO A 91 13.76 -19.01 -12.11
CA PRO A 91 12.94 -19.11 -10.92
C PRO A 91 11.54 -19.65 -11.22
N TYR A 92 10.94 -20.31 -10.24
CA TYR A 92 9.50 -20.58 -10.26
C TYR A 92 8.73 -19.26 -10.05
N ILE A 93 7.82 -18.96 -10.97
CA ILE A 93 6.97 -17.76 -10.92
C ILE A 93 5.58 -18.15 -10.40
N PRO A 94 5.19 -17.75 -9.18
CA PRO A 94 3.85 -18.04 -8.66
C PRO A 94 2.76 -17.47 -9.58
N ARG A 95 1.74 -18.27 -9.88
CA ARG A 95 0.54 -17.81 -10.59
C ARG A 95 -0.30 -16.89 -9.69
N HIS A 96 -1.20 -16.13 -10.29
CA HIS A 96 -2.14 -15.32 -9.53
C HIS A 96 -3.05 -16.24 -8.70
N PHE A 97 -3.12 -15.96 -7.40
CA PHE A 97 -4.09 -16.60 -6.53
C PHE A 97 -5.39 -15.81 -6.64
N ALA A 98 -6.50 -16.49 -6.91
CA ALA A 98 -7.81 -15.85 -6.90
C ALA A 98 -8.07 -15.20 -5.53
N SER A 99 -8.66 -14.01 -5.55
CA SER A 99 -9.24 -13.41 -4.36
C SER A 99 -10.73 -13.21 -4.61
N GLU A 100 -11.55 -13.90 -3.83
CA GLU A 100 -13.01 -13.71 -3.84
C GLU A 100 -13.45 -12.62 -2.86
N THR A 101 -12.52 -12.06 -2.07
CA THR A 101 -12.85 -11.08 -1.04
C THR A 101 -12.77 -9.67 -1.60
N VAL A 102 -13.87 -9.21 -2.18
CA VAL A 102 -14.13 -7.79 -2.45
C VAL A 102 -14.86 -7.22 -1.24
N ALA A 103 -14.17 -6.39 -0.44
CA ALA A 103 -14.85 -5.62 0.59
C ALA A 103 -15.79 -4.63 -0.11
N VAL A 104 -17.10 -4.77 0.10
CA VAL A 104 -18.08 -3.81 -0.41
C VAL A 104 -17.87 -2.51 0.38
N PRO A 105 -17.51 -1.38 -0.27
CA PRO A 105 -17.35 -0.11 0.43
C PRO A 105 -18.67 0.28 1.09
N HIS A 106 -18.63 0.69 2.36
CA HIS A 106 -19.80 1.26 3.03
C HIS A 106 -20.08 2.65 2.45
N ILE A 107 -21.24 2.82 1.82
CA ILE A 107 -21.71 4.11 1.33
C ILE A 107 -22.63 4.70 2.40
N LEU A 108 -22.27 5.86 2.93
CA LEU A 108 -23.04 6.54 3.96
C LEU A 108 -24.46 6.85 3.45
N SER A 109 -25.45 6.42 4.21
CA SER A 109 -26.85 6.81 4.04
C SER A 109 -27.05 8.31 4.31
N GLN A 110 -28.20 8.83 3.90
CA GLN A 110 -28.53 10.24 4.15
C GLN A 110 -28.57 10.59 5.64
N GLN A 111 -28.99 9.67 6.49
CA GLN A 111 -28.99 9.86 7.94
C GLN A 111 -27.57 9.88 8.49
N GLU A 112 -26.72 8.94 8.08
CA GLU A 112 -25.31 8.90 8.49
C GLU A 112 -24.55 10.14 8.03
N LEU A 113 -24.80 10.64 6.81
CA LEU A 113 -24.19 11.87 6.31
C LEU A 113 -24.57 13.09 7.17
N ARG A 114 -25.86 13.24 7.51
CA ARG A 114 -26.33 14.33 8.37
C ARG A 114 -25.68 14.27 9.75
N SER A 115 -25.67 13.09 10.36
CA SER A 115 -25.04 12.86 11.67
C SER A 115 -23.54 13.11 11.63
N PHE A 116 -22.85 12.65 10.58
CA PHE A 116 -21.42 12.84 10.39
C PHE A 116 -21.06 14.33 10.29
N PHE A 117 -21.74 15.08 9.42
CA PHE A 117 -21.44 16.51 9.25
C PHE A 117 -21.84 17.34 10.46
N ALA A 118 -22.88 16.96 11.20
CA ALA A 118 -23.20 17.61 12.48
C ALA A 118 -22.05 17.50 13.48
N VAL A 119 -21.38 16.34 13.56
CA VAL A 119 -20.20 16.14 14.41
C VAL A 119 -19.00 16.93 13.88
N VAL A 120 -18.75 16.90 12.58
CA VAL A 120 -17.65 17.66 11.96
C VAL A 120 -17.79 19.16 12.21
N ASP A 121 -19.01 19.69 12.12
CA ASP A 121 -19.27 21.12 12.30
C ASP A 121 -19.13 21.57 13.76
N ALA A 122 -19.49 20.70 14.71
CA ALA A 122 -19.34 20.95 16.14
C ALA A 122 -17.94 20.65 16.70
N TYR A 123 -17.08 20.00 15.91
CA TYR A 123 -15.78 19.52 16.40
C TYR A 123 -14.81 20.67 16.68
N MET A 124 -14.23 20.67 17.89
CA MET A 124 -13.13 21.54 18.29
C MET A 124 -11.95 20.70 18.77
N PRO A 125 -10.74 20.91 18.24
CA PRO A 125 -9.55 20.23 18.74
C PRO A 125 -9.32 20.51 20.24
N PRO A 126 -8.90 19.51 21.05
CA PRO A 126 -8.68 19.73 22.48
C PRO A 126 -7.57 20.74 22.79
N GLN A 127 -6.56 20.85 21.93
CA GLN A 127 -5.46 21.79 22.10
C GLN A 127 -5.80 23.14 21.42
N PRO A 128 -5.75 24.28 22.14
CA PRO A 128 -6.06 25.60 21.60
C PRO A 128 -5.24 25.99 20.36
N THR A 129 -3.99 25.55 20.28
CA THR A 129 -3.11 25.79 19.13
C THR A 129 -3.64 25.20 17.83
N PHE A 130 -4.53 24.21 17.90
CA PHE A 130 -5.16 23.57 16.75
C PHE A 130 -6.56 24.08 16.42
N HIS A 131 -7.16 24.98 17.23
CA HIS A 131 -8.51 25.51 16.95
C HIS A 131 -8.63 26.12 15.54
N ARG A 132 -7.56 26.74 15.03
CA ARG A 132 -7.50 27.28 13.65
C ARG A 132 -7.75 26.23 12.55
N LEU A 133 -7.61 24.94 12.86
CA LEU A 133 -7.83 23.82 11.94
C LEU A 133 -9.30 23.39 11.88
N ALA A 134 -10.16 23.80 12.82
CA ALA A 134 -11.57 23.41 12.81
C ALA A 134 -12.28 23.76 11.49
N PRO A 135 -12.15 24.99 10.93
CA PRO A 135 -12.70 25.30 9.60
C PRO A 135 -12.09 24.46 8.48
N THR A 136 -10.82 24.04 8.63
CA THR A 136 -10.15 23.19 7.64
C THR A 136 -10.82 21.81 7.58
N TYR A 137 -11.14 21.20 8.73
CA TYR A 137 -11.84 19.93 8.77
C TYR A 137 -13.24 20.02 8.14
N GLN A 138 -13.99 21.07 8.48
CA GLN A 138 -15.33 21.32 7.95
C GLN A 138 -15.35 21.39 6.41
N VAL A 139 -14.36 22.07 5.82
CA VAL A 139 -14.22 22.17 4.37
C VAL A 139 -13.70 20.87 3.77
N LEU A 140 -12.64 20.29 4.35
CA LEU A 140 -11.95 19.13 3.78
C LEU A 140 -12.85 17.89 3.70
N PHE A 141 -13.64 17.61 4.74
CA PHE A 141 -14.59 16.49 4.71
C PHE A 141 -15.70 16.68 3.68
N ARG A 142 -16.14 17.92 3.45
CA ARG A 142 -17.10 18.23 2.37
C ARG A 142 -16.47 18.06 1.00
N LEU A 143 -15.19 18.42 0.82
CA LEU A 143 -14.48 18.16 -0.42
C LEU A 143 -14.28 16.67 -0.69
N PHE A 144 -13.94 15.88 0.33
CA PHE A 144 -13.87 14.42 0.19
C PHE A 144 -15.21 13.82 -0.26
N TYR A 145 -16.31 14.26 0.35
CA TYR A 145 -17.64 13.77 0.02
C TYR A 145 -18.12 14.25 -1.36
N CYS A 146 -18.07 15.55 -1.64
CA CYS A 146 -18.62 16.16 -2.85
C CYS A 146 -17.78 15.89 -4.10
N CYS A 147 -16.44 15.80 -3.95
CA CYS A 147 -15.52 15.69 -5.07
C CYS A 147 -14.81 14.34 -5.16
N GLY A 148 -15.07 13.41 -4.22
CA GLY A 148 -14.47 12.07 -4.22
C GLY A 148 -12.94 12.09 -4.16
N LEU A 149 -12.35 13.13 -3.55
CA LEU A 149 -10.89 13.27 -3.47
C LEU A 149 -10.30 12.17 -2.59
N ARG A 150 -9.17 11.60 -3.03
CA ARG A 150 -8.35 10.77 -2.13
C ARG A 150 -7.77 11.63 -1.00
N LEU A 151 -7.43 11.01 0.13
CA LEU A 151 -6.84 11.70 1.28
C LEU A 151 -5.66 12.59 0.88
N SER A 152 -4.72 12.06 0.08
CA SER A 152 -3.57 12.84 -0.41
C SER A 152 -3.97 13.98 -1.34
N GLU A 153 -4.96 13.78 -2.19
CA GLU A 153 -5.42 14.82 -3.13
C GLU A 153 -6.03 16.02 -2.38
N GLY A 154 -6.80 15.78 -1.31
CA GLY A 154 -7.35 16.86 -0.49
C GLY A 154 -6.32 17.51 0.44
N CYS A 155 -5.49 16.72 1.12
CA CYS A 155 -4.49 17.25 2.05
C CYS A 155 -3.38 18.07 1.36
N TYR A 156 -3.05 17.76 0.10
CA TYR A 156 -2.03 18.44 -0.68
C TYR A 156 -2.61 19.33 -1.78
N LEU A 157 -3.88 19.72 -1.69
CA LEU A 157 -4.54 20.54 -2.69
C LEU A 157 -3.89 21.94 -2.76
N PRO A 158 -3.27 22.33 -3.89
CA PRO A 158 -2.67 23.65 -4.02
C PRO A 158 -3.75 24.73 -4.07
N ARG A 159 -3.47 25.90 -3.50
CA ARG A 159 -4.38 27.06 -3.59
C ARG A 159 -4.67 27.46 -5.05
N ALA A 160 -3.68 27.34 -5.92
CA ALA A 160 -3.82 27.63 -7.36
C ALA A 160 -4.79 26.70 -8.09
N CYS A 161 -5.19 25.58 -7.48
CA CYS A 161 -6.17 24.65 -8.01
C CYS A 161 -7.61 24.99 -7.62
N VAL A 162 -7.84 25.99 -6.75
CA VAL A 162 -9.17 26.36 -6.27
C VAL A 162 -9.61 27.68 -6.92
N ASP A 163 -10.70 27.63 -7.69
CA ASP A 163 -11.33 28.81 -8.27
C ASP A 163 -12.63 29.10 -7.51
N LEU A 164 -12.57 30.03 -6.56
CA LEU A 164 -13.73 30.46 -5.78
C LEU A 164 -14.71 31.33 -6.57
N LYS A 165 -14.28 31.94 -7.69
CA LYS A 165 -15.13 32.79 -8.51
C LYS A 165 -16.08 31.95 -9.35
N ASN A 166 -15.57 30.86 -9.93
CA ASN A 166 -16.32 29.96 -10.79
C ASN A 166 -16.78 28.68 -10.06
N GLY A 167 -16.34 28.46 -8.83
CA GLY A 167 -16.82 27.38 -7.97
C GLY A 167 -16.30 25.99 -8.34
N TYR A 168 -15.09 25.88 -8.88
CA TYR A 168 -14.51 24.58 -9.24
C TYR A 168 -13.09 24.38 -8.70
N ILE A 169 -12.69 23.11 -8.63
CA ILE A 169 -11.36 22.68 -8.23
C ILE A 169 -10.73 21.92 -9.40
N ARG A 170 -9.50 22.28 -9.77
CA ARG A 170 -8.72 21.55 -10.77
C ARG A 170 -7.88 20.47 -10.09
N LYS A 171 -8.00 19.25 -10.59
CA LYS A 171 -7.11 18.16 -10.20
C LYS A 171 -5.75 18.35 -10.92
N LEU A 172 -4.65 18.17 -10.19
CA LEU A 172 -3.31 18.07 -10.78
C LEU A 172 -3.16 16.75 -11.53
#